data_AF-A0A4Q7FIS3-F1
#
_entry.id   AF-A0A4Q7FIS3-F1
#
_cell.length_a   1.000
_cell.length_b   1.000
_cell.length_c   1.000
_cell.angle_alpha   90.00
_cell.angle_beta   90.00
_cell.angle_gamma   90.00
#
_symmetry.space_group_name_H-M   'P 1'
#
loop_
_entity.id
_entity.type
_entity.pdbx_description
1 polymer ?
#
loop_
_entity_poly.entity_id
_entity_poly.type
_entity_poly.pdbx_seq_one_letter_code
_entity_poly.pdbx_strand_id
1 'polypeptide(L)' 'MKLIAARKYSFLDAQTLSERQARDTLFRYGENSFLLHMTSGEEEDDQIMWLDSRAALLWINQSVEEYGSI' A
#
# COMPACT_ATOMS: atom_id res chain seq x y z
N MET A 1 -2.82 7.87 -16.20
CA MET A 1 -2.46 7.37 -14.86
C MET A 1 -1.31 8.20 -14.30
N LYS A 2 -1.40 8.70 -13.05
CA LYS A 2 -0.39 9.54 -12.40
C LYS A 2 -0.09 8.99 -11.01
N LEU A 3 1.18 8.81 -10.66
CA LEU A 3 1.58 8.43 -9.30
C LEU A 3 1.26 9.57 -8.33
N ILE A 4 0.57 9.25 -7.22
CA ILE A 4 0.22 10.20 -6.16
C ILE A 4 1.14 10.02 -4.96
N ALA A 5 1.33 8.79 -4.53
CA ALA A 5 2.13 8.47 -3.36
C ALA A 5 2.69 7.04 -3.45
N ALA A 6 3.82 6.83 -2.78
CA ALA A 6 4.43 5.52 -2.63
C ALA A 6 4.98 5.43 -1.22
N ARG A 7 4.79 4.29 -0.56
CA ARG A 7 5.39 4.03 0.75
C ARG A 7 5.97 2.64 0.79
N LYS A 8 7.04 2.51 1.57
CA LYS A 8 7.68 1.24 1.92
C LYS A 8 7.63 1.10 3.42
N TYR A 9 7.38 -0.09 3.90
CA TYR A 9 7.33 -0.38 5.33
C TYR A 9 7.84 -1.79 5.58
N SER A 10 8.49 -1.98 6.72
CA SER A 10 8.87 -3.30 7.19
C SER A 10 7.66 -4.00 7.77
N PHE A 11 7.60 -5.32 7.62
CA PHE A 11 6.65 -6.18 8.30
C PHE A 11 7.32 -7.48 8.70
N LEU A 12 6.75 -8.18 9.68
CA LEU A 12 7.20 -9.51 10.06
C LEU A 12 6.44 -10.55 9.23
N ASP A 13 7.16 -11.37 8.48
CA ASP A 13 6.57 -12.45 7.71
C ASP A 13 6.10 -13.58 8.65
N ALA A 14 4.83 -13.94 8.59
CA ALA A 14 4.24 -14.89 9.54
C ALA A 14 4.74 -16.33 9.35
N GLN A 15 5.23 -16.69 8.15
CA GLN A 15 5.70 -18.05 7.86
C GLN A 15 7.16 -18.25 8.24
N THR A 16 8.01 -17.26 7.94
CA THR A 16 9.46 -17.30 8.13
C THR A 16 9.93 -16.59 9.39
N LEU A 17 9.06 -15.82 10.05
CA LEU A 17 9.38 -14.97 11.19
C LEU A 17 10.56 -14.02 10.95
N SER A 18 10.75 -13.65 9.68
CA SER A 18 11.81 -12.76 9.23
C SER A 18 11.23 -11.39 8.88
N GLU A 19 12.00 -10.33 9.14
CA GLU A 19 11.62 -9.00 8.68
C GLU A 19 11.69 -8.95 7.15
N ARG A 20 10.61 -8.47 6.54
CA ARG A 20 10.47 -8.26 5.10
C ARG A 20 10.02 -6.82 4.84
N GLN A 21 10.08 -6.40 3.58
CA GLN A 21 9.68 -5.06 3.16
C GLN A 21 8.55 -5.13 2.16
N ALA A 22 7.44 -4.47 2.48
CA ALA A 22 6.33 -4.26 1.56
C ALA A 22 6.46 -2.88 0.90
N ARG A 23 5.78 -2.74 -0.24
CA ARG A 23 5.65 -1.49 -0.97
C ARG A 23 4.22 -1.32 -1.44
N ASP A 24 3.67 -0.15 -1.13
CA ASP A 24 2.39 0.28 -1.65
C ASP A 24 2.58 1.50 -2.57
N THR A 25 1.80 1.55 -3.64
CA THR A 25 1.80 2.65 -4.61
C THR A 25 0.37 3.04 -4.96
N LEU A 26 0.05 4.32 -4.77
CA LEU A 26 -1.25 4.89 -5.10
C LEU A 26 -1.14 5.72 -6.38
N PHE A 27 -1.97 5.38 -7.36
CA PHE A 27 -2.10 6.10 -8.61
C PHE A 27 -3.47 6.76 -8.72
N ARG A 28 -3.51 7.95 -9.33
CA ARG A 28 -4.73 8.52 -9.86
C ARG A 28 -4.91 8.01 -11.29
N TYR A 29 -6.00 7.29 -11.53
CA TYR A 29 -6.30 6.71 -12.84
C TYR A 29 -7.16 7.67 -13.68
N GLY A 30 -8.17 8.30 -13.06
CA GLY A 30 -9.08 9.23 -13.71
C GLY A 30 -9.59 10.33 -12.78
N GLU A 31 -10.76 10.90 -13.10
CA GLU A 31 -11.47 11.81 -12.20
C GLU A 31 -12.09 11.00 -11.07
N ASN A 32 -11.73 11.32 -9.82
CA ASN A 32 -12.19 10.64 -8.60
C ASN A 32 -11.95 9.11 -8.54
N SER A 33 -11.05 8.59 -9.37
CA SER A 33 -10.72 7.16 -9.45
C SER A 33 -9.22 6.94 -9.19
N PHE A 34 -8.93 6.06 -8.24
CA PHE A 34 -7.59 5.78 -7.76
C PHE A 34 -7.33 4.27 -7.76
N LEU A 35 -6.09 3.90 -7.99
CA LEU A 35 -5.61 2.53 -8.02
C LEU A 35 -4.52 2.39 -6.96
N LEU A 36 -4.73 1.53 -5.98
CA LEU A 36 -3.74 1.13 -5.00
C LEU A 36 -3.15 -0.20 -5.42
N HIS A 37 -1.83 -0.25 -5.52
CA HIS A 37 -1.06 -1.44 -5.79
C HIS A 37 -0.17 -1.74 -4.59
N MET A 38 -0.32 -2.92 -4.00
CA MET A 38 0.36 -3.37 -2.78
C MET A 38 1.17 -4.61 -3.11
N THR A 39 2.44 -4.63 -2.72
CA THR A 39 3.37 -5.73 -2.98
C THR A 39 4.06 -6.11 -1.68
N SER A 40 4.04 -7.37 -1.27
CA SER A 40 4.70 -7.83 -0.02
C SER A 40 6.21 -8.11 -0.18
N GLY A 41 6.78 -7.84 -1.36
CA GLY A 41 8.20 -8.06 -1.68
C GLY A 41 8.49 -9.38 -2.39
N GLU A 42 7.51 -10.29 -2.42
CA GLU A 42 7.47 -11.46 -3.30
C GLU A 42 6.47 -11.18 -4.44
N GLU A 43 6.84 -11.53 -5.69
CA GLU A 43 6.04 -11.21 -6.89
C GLU A 43 4.66 -11.91 -6.91
N GLU A 44 4.45 -12.92 -6.07
CA GLU A 44 3.20 -13.72 -6.03
C GLU A 44 2.06 -13.05 -5.23
N ASP A 45 2.37 -12.05 -4.39
CA ASP A 45 1.42 -11.39 -3.48
C ASP A 45 1.08 -9.95 -3.89
N ASP A 46 1.13 -9.67 -5.19
CA ASP A 46 0.71 -8.38 -5.74
C ASP A 46 -0.81 -8.25 -5.69
N GLN A 47 -1.30 -7.29 -4.90
CA GLN A 47 -2.71 -6.97 -4.79
C GLN A 47 -3.02 -5.58 -5.36
N ILE A 48 -4.08 -5.52 -6.17
CA ILE A 48 -4.60 -4.29 -6.76
C ILE A 48 -6.00 -4.00 -6.20
N MET A 49 -6.21 -2.77 -5.75
CA MET A 49 -7.49 -2.29 -5.23
C MET A 49 -7.88 -0.95 -5.86
N TRP A 50 -9.15 -0.83 -6.25
CA TRP A 50 -9.71 0.45 -6.70
C TRP A 50 -10.27 1.23 -5.52
N LEU A 51 -9.91 2.52 -5.45
CA LEU A 51 -10.34 3.42 -4.39
C LEU A 51 -11.10 4.61 -4.97
N ASP A 52 -12.13 5.05 -4.25
CA ASP A 52 -12.74 6.35 -4.46
C ASP A 52 -11.88 7.47 -3.83
N SER A 53 -12.28 8.73 -4.04
CA SER A 53 -11.57 9.89 -3.51
C SER A 53 -11.42 9.87 -1.98
N ARG A 54 -12.44 9.39 -1.25
CA ARG A 54 -12.40 9.39 0.23
C ARG A 54 -11.42 8.34 0.71
N ALA A 55 -11.49 7.12 0.20
CA ALA A 55 -10.60 6.03 0.55
C ALA A 55 -9.15 6.35 0.18
N ALA A 56 -8.91 6.97 -0.98
CA ALA A 56 -7.59 7.45 -1.37
C ALA A 56 -7.04 8.50 -0.39
N LEU A 57 -7.85 9.47 0.03
CA LEU A 57 -7.45 10.48 1.02
C LEU A 57 -7.16 9.87 2.39
N LEU A 58 -7.98 8.92 2.85
CA LEU A 58 -7.74 8.21 4.11
C LEU A 58 -6.41 7.46 4.05
N TRP A 59 -6.17 6.73 2.96
CA TRP A 59 -4.92 5.98 2.76
C TRP A 59 -3.68 6.89 2.77
N ILE A 60 -3.74 8.05 2.11
CA ILE A 60 -2.64 9.03 2.06
C ILE A 60 -2.29 9.56 3.47
N ASN A 61 -3.30 9.78 4.31
CA ASN A 61 -3.13 10.36 5.63
C ASN A 61 -2.86 9.30 6.72
N GLN A 62 -2.93 8.02 6.39
CA GLN A 62 -2.67 6.95 7.33
C GLN A 62 -1.17 6.91 7.69
N SER A 63 -0.83 7.04 8.97
CA SER A 63 0.56 6.95 9.42
C SER A 63 1.06 5.50 9.37
N VAL A 64 2.35 5.32 9.10
CA VAL A 64 2.98 3.98 9.04
C VAL A 64 2.90 3.26 10.41
N GLU A 65 2.77 4.01 11.50
CA GLU A 65 2.68 3.50 12.87
C GLU A 65 1.39 2.71 13.16
N GLU A 66 0.34 2.90 12.36
CA GLU A 66 -0.91 2.12 12.47
C GLU A 66 -0.82 0.71 11.88
N TYR A 67 0.26 0.38 11.17
CA TYR A 67 0.46 -0.95 10.55
C TYR A 67 0.99 -2.02 11.50
N GLY A 68 1.05 -1.73 12.81
CA GLY A 68 1.49 -2.67 13.84
C GLY A 68 2.51 -2.02 14.75
N SER A 69 2.01 -1.36 15.79
CA SER A 69 2.84 -1.11 16.97
C SER A 69 3.08 -2.47 17.64
N ILE A 70 4.35 -2.88 17.67
CA ILE A 70 4.83 -4.06 18.42
C ILE A 70 4.67 -3.78 19.91
#